data_AF-A0A3A8K386-F1
#
_entry.id   AF-A0A3A8K386-F1
#
_cell.length_a   1.000
_cell.length_b   1.000
_cell.length_c   1.000
_cell.angle_alpha   90.00
_cell.angle_beta   90.00
_cell.angle_gamma   90.00
#
_symmetry.space_group_name_H-M   'P 1'
#
loop_
_entity.id
_entity.type
_entity.pdbx_description
1 polymer ?
#
loop_
_entity_poly.entity_id
_entity_poly.type
_entity_poly.pdbx_seq_one_letter_code
_entity_poly.pdbx_strand_id
1 'polypeptide(L)'
;MEMRKLGSKGLTVSALGRGFLTGQLKRFEDLAEDDYRRHSPRFQGENFQRNQTLVEPIERLARQKQCTPAQLALAWVLSRGQDVVPIPGTRRCAYLDDNLGALNVKRTAQDLADIEAIAPPGVASGDRYPASMQALTQSQGPARKEATGRPPHG
;
A
#
# COMPACT_ATOMS: atom_id res chain seq x y z
N MET A 1 -2.87 -14.71 -4.93
CA MET A 1 -3.88 -15.52 -5.65
C MET A 1 -4.53 -16.58 -4.75
N GLU A 2 -3.82 -17.11 -3.74
CA GLU A 2 -4.32 -18.16 -2.84
C GLU A 2 -5.44 -17.76 -1.84
N MET A 3 -5.52 -16.50 -1.39
CA MET A 3 -6.56 -16.07 -0.42
C MET A 3 -8.00 -16.14 -0.98
N ARG A 4 -8.17 -16.08 -2.30
CA ARG A 4 -9.50 -16.06 -2.95
C ARG A 4 -10.24 -17.39 -2.88
N LYS A 5 -9.53 -18.51 -2.72
CA LYS A 5 -10.15 -19.85 -2.67
C LYS A 5 -10.83 -20.13 -1.31
N LEU A 6 -10.51 -19.36 -0.27
CA LEU A 6 -11.01 -19.57 1.11
C LEU A 6 -12.18 -18.65 1.50
N GLY A 7 -12.77 -17.87 0.58
CA GLY A 7 -13.87 -16.94 0.91
C GLY A 7 -13.47 -15.78 1.84
N SER A 8 -12.18 -15.57 2.05
CA SER A 8 -11.65 -14.53 2.94
C SER A 8 -11.45 -13.22 2.18
N LYS A 9 -11.97 -12.10 2.71
CA LYS A 9 -11.76 -10.76 2.16
C LYS A 9 -10.27 -10.38 2.24
N GLY A 10 -9.70 -9.92 1.13
CA GLY A 10 -8.32 -9.44 1.06
C GLY A 10 -8.19 -8.08 1.74
N LEU A 11 -7.45 -8.02 2.84
CA LEU A 11 -7.09 -6.77 3.52
C LEU A 11 -5.77 -6.23 2.98
N THR A 12 -5.75 -4.97 2.55
CA THR A 12 -4.53 -4.33 2.04
C THR A 12 -3.93 -3.41 3.09
N VAL A 13 -2.80 -3.81 3.68
CA VAL A 13 -2.04 -3.00 4.65
C VAL A 13 -1.16 -1.98 3.91
N SER A 14 -1.31 -0.70 4.26
CA SER A 14 -0.57 0.45 3.69
C SER A 14 -0.92 0.83 2.23
N ALA A 15 -2.21 0.87 1.88
CA ALA A 15 -2.70 1.31 0.56
C ALA A 15 -2.08 2.64 0.06
N LEU A 16 -1.78 3.57 0.98
CA LEU A 16 -1.22 4.89 0.67
C LEU A 16 0.32 4.94 0.66
N GLY A 17 1.01 3.80 0.62
CA GLY A 17 2.48 3.77 0.65
C GLY A 17 3.06 4.40 1.93
N ARG A 18 2.38 4.26 3.07
CA ARG A 18 2.70 4.97 4.34
C ARG A 18 2.68 6.49 4.21
N GLY A 19 1.72 7.03 3.46
CA GLY A 19 1.54 8.47 3.26
C GLY A 19 2.28 9.04 2.04
N PHE A 20 3.16 8.25 1.41
CA PHE A 20 3.91 8.69 0.23
C PHE A 20 2.98 9.09 -0.94
N LEU A 21 1.90 8.33 -1.15
CA LEU A 21 0.95 8.58 -2.24
C LEU A 21 -0.06 9.70 -1.93
N THR A 22 0.04 10.37 -0.78
CA THR A 22 -0.86 11.47 -0.42
C THR A 22 -0.43 12.81 -1.04
N GLY A 23 0.80 12.89 -1.56
CA GLY A 23 1.36 14.14 -2.08
C GLY A 23 1.88 15.10 -1.01
N GLN A 24 1.65 14.81 0.29
CA GLN A 24 2.02 15.70 1.39
C GLN A 24 3.52 15.68 1.74
N LEU A 25 4.22 14.61 1.37
CA LEU A 25 5.67 14.52 1.53
C LEU A 25 6.30 15.02 0.23
N LYS A 26 6.91 16.21 0.29
CA LYS A 26 7.65 16.84 -0.82
C LYS A 26 9.14 16.79 -0.59
N ARG A 27 9.55 16.79 0.68
CA ARG A 27 10.94 16.73 1.13
C ARG A 27 11.06 15.78 2.31
N PHE A 28 12.28 15.33 2.58
CA PHE A 28 12.55 14.44 3.70
C PHE A 28 12.19 15.09 5.05
N GLU A 29 12.38 16.40 5.14
CA GLU A 29 12.12 17.21 6.35
C GLU A 29 10.63 17.34 6.68
N ASP A 30 9.73 16.98 5.76
CA ASP A 30 8.28 16.97 6.01
C ASP A 30 7.88 15.79 6.92
N LEU A 31 8.79 14.84 7.18
CA LEU A 31 8.65 13.84 8.24
C LEU A 31 9.02 14.46 9.59
N ALA A 32 8.25 14.23 10.65
CA ALA A 32 8.67 14.64 12.00
C ALA A 32 9.98 13.93 12.42
N GLU A 33 10.80 14.54 13.28
CA GLU A 33 12.10 13.99 13.68
C GLU A 33 12.01 12.58 14.29
N ASP A 34 10.94 12.27 15.00
CA ASP A 34 10.63 10.99 15.63
C ASP A 34 9.86 10.01 14.72
N ASP A 35 9.65 10.36 13.45
CA ASP A 35 8.90 9.53 12.51
C ASP A 35 9.72 8.31 12.05
N TYR A 36 9.24 7.11 12.37
CA TYR A 36 9.91 5.85 12.00
C TYR A 36 10.20 5.71 10.49
N ARG A 37 9.46 6.40 9.61
CA ARG A 37 9.71 6.40 8.17
C ARG A 37 11.07 7.00 7.82
N ARG A 38 11.64 7.85 8.68
CA ARG A 38 13.01 8.38 8.56
C ARG A 38 14.09 7.31 8.62
N HIS A 39 13.77 6.07 8.98
CA HIS A 39 14.69 4.93 8.91
C HIS A 39 14.35 3.96 7.77
N SER A 40 13.23 4.16 7.07
CA SER A 40 12.82 3.28 5.96
C SER A 40 13.63 3.61 4.70
N PRO A 41 14.23 2.60 4.03
CA PRO A 41 15.04 2.82 2.83
C PRO A 41 14.31 3.57 1.70
N ARG A 42 12.98 3.45 1.59
CA ARG A 42 12.16 4.16 0.60
C ARG A 42 12.14 5.68 0.76
N PHE A 43 12.47 6.18 1.94
CA PHE A 43 12.43 7.59 2.29
C PHE A 43 13.83 8.20 2.42
N GLN A 44 14.89 7.47 2.06
CA GLN A 44 16.28 7.93 2.18
C GLN A 44 16.88 8.32 0.84
N GLY A 45 17.62 9.43 0.82
CA GLY A 45 18.48 9.83 -0.30
C GLY A 45 17.82 9.62 -1.67
N GLU A 46 18.56 9.04 -2.61
CA GLU A 46 18.11 8.79 -3.98
C GLU A 46 16.80 8.01 -4.07
N ASN A 47 16.51 7.11 -3.13
CA ASN A 47 15.24 6.37 -3.13
C ASN A 47 14.06 7.31 -2.92
N PHE A 48 14.19 8.32 -2.04
CA PHE A 48 13.15 9.32 -1.86
C PHE A 48 12.91 10.08 -3.15
N GLN A 49 13.96 10.58 -3.80
CA GLN A 49 13.81 11.33 -5.05
C GLN A 49 13.20 10.48 -6.17
N ARG A 50 13.65 9.22 -6.34
CA ARG A 50 13.06 8.30 -7.33
C ARG A 50 11.61 7.98 -7.03
N ASN A 51 11.25 7.78 -5.76
CA ASN A 51 9.86 7.53 -5.40
C ASN A 51 8.99 8.77 -5.58
N GLN A 52 9.55 9.97 -5.39
CA GLN A 52 8.85 11.24 -5.58
C GLN A 52 8.41 11.46 -7.04
N THR A 53 9.18 10.98 -8.01
CA THR A 53 8.80 11.08 -9.44
C THR A 53 7.54 10.28 -9.78
N LEU A 54 7.20 9.27 -8.97
CA LEU A 54 5.97 8.49 -9.11
C LEU A 54 4.75 9.24 -8.57
N VAL A 55 4.94 10.19 -7.66
CA VAL A 55 3.86 10.91 -6.99
C VAL A 55 3.28 12.00 -7.89
N GLU A 56 4.13 12.74 -8.60
CA GLU A 56 3.68 13.86 -9.42
C GLU A 56 2.65 13.47 -10.52
N PRO A 57 2.82 12.37 -11.26
CA PRO A 57 1.80 11.89 -12.20
C PRO A 57 0.49 11.52 -11.51
N ILE A 58 0.55 10.90 -10.33
CA ILE A 58 -0.65 10.58 -9.53
C ILE A 58 -1.36 11.86 -9.08
N GLU A 59 -0.63 12.91 -8.69
CA GLU A 59 -1.23 14.21 -8.34
C GLU A 59 -1.89 14.89 -9.55
N ARG A 60 -1.28 14.82 -10.72
CA ARG A 60 -1.88 15.32 -11.96
C ARG A 60 -3.18 14.59 -12.28
N LEU A 61 -3.18 13.26 -12.22
CA LEU A 61 -4.38 12.46 -12.45
C LEU A 61 -5.46 12.76 -11.40
N ALA A 62 -5.10 12.84 -10.11
CA ALA A 62 -6.05 13.17 -9.04
C ALA A 62 -6.72 14.54 -9.27
N ARG A 63 -5.95 15.54 -9.70
CA ARG A 63 -6.48 16.86 -10.10
C ARG A 63 -7.46 16.77 -11.27
N GLN A 64 -7.15 16.02 -12.32
CA GLN A 64 -8.05 15.80 -13.45
C GLN A 64 -9.36 15.13 -13.01
N LYS A 65 -9.28 14.24 -12.01
CA LYS A 65 -10.43 13.55 -11.42
C LYS A 65 -11.13 14.36 -10.32
N GLN A 66 -10.65 15.57 -10.01
CA GLN A 66 -11.18 16.44 -8.96
C GLN A 66 -11.24 15.75 -7.59
N CYS A 67 -10.22 14.97 -7.27
CA CYS A 67 -10.09 14.25 -6.00
C CYS A 67 -8.68 14.43 -5.42
N THR A 68 -8.48 14.01 -4.17
CA THR A 68 -7.14 14.01 -3.57
C THR A 68 -6.33 12.79 -4.05
N PRO A 69 -4.98 12.86 -4.05
CA PRO A 69 -4.15 11.69 -4.35
C PRO A 69 -4.45 10.48 -3.45
N ALA A 70 -4.78 10.74 -2.17
CA ALA A 70 -5.20 9.72 -1.22
C ALA A 70 -6.51 9.04 -1.66
N GLN A 71 -7.51 9.83 -2.04
CA GLN A 71 -8.78 9.33 -2.58
C GLN A 71 -8.57 8.50 -3.84
N LEU A 72 -7.75 8.98 -4.79
CA LEU A 72 -7.46 8.25 -6.02
C LEU A 72 -6.79 6.90 -5.75
N ALA A 73 -5.80 6.87 -4.85
CA ALA A 73 -5.11 5.64 -4.48
C ALA A 73 -6.04 4.63 -3.77
N LEU A 74 -6.88 5.10 -2.84
CA LEU A 74 -7.88 4.25 -2.17
C LEU A 74 -8.94 3.74 -3.15
N ALA A 75 -9.39 4.60 -4.05
CA ALA A 75 -10.31 4.22 -5.11
C ALA A 75 -9.68 3.14 -6.00
N TRP A 76 -8.41 3.26 -6.39
CA TRP A 76 -7.72 2.20 -7.14
C TRP A 76 -7.68 0.85 -6.38
N VAL A 77 -7.41 0.86 -5.07
CA VAL A 77 -7.43 -0.36 -4.25
C VAL A 77 -8.82 -0.99 -4.23
N LEU A 78 -9.87 -0.18 -4.05
CA LEU A 78 -11.26 -0.64 -4.06
C LEU A 78 -11.69 -1.23 -5.42
N SER A 79 -11.04 -0.85 -6.54
CA SER A 79 -11.32 -1.49 -7.85
C SER A 79 -10.76 -2.90 -8.00
N ARG A 80 -9.88 -3.36 -7.11
CA ARG A 80 -9.21 -4.66 -7.29
C ARG A 80 -10.12 -5.87 -7.04
N GLY A 81 -11.30 -5.65 -6.45
CA GLY A 81 -12.31 -6.66 -6.22
C GLY A 81 -13.26 -6.24 -5.10
N GLN A 82 -14.47 -6.82 -5.08
CA GLN A 82 -15.45 -6.57 -4.01
C GLN A 82 -15.01 -7.15 -2.66
N ASP A 83 -14.04 -8.06 -2.68
CA ASP A 83 -13.38 -8.68 -1.53
C ASP A 83 -12.21 -7.85 -1.00
N VAL A 84 -11.87 -6.72 -1.62
CA VAL A 84 -10.75 -5.87 -1.22
C VAL A 84 -11.23 -4.69 -0.39
N VAL A 85 -10.80 -4.63 0.86
CA VAL A 85 -11.14 -3.52 1.78
C VAL A 85 -9.85 -2.83 2.22
N PRO A 86 -9.62 -1.56 1.83
CA PRO A 86 -8.49 -0.80 2.35
C PRO A 86 -8.72 -0.43 3.82
N ILE A 87 -7.66 -0.54 4.63
CA ILE A 87 -7.66 -0.06 6.02
C ILE A 87 -6.69 1.12 6.11
N PRO A 88 -7.10 2.34 5.74
CA PRO A 88 -6.25 3.51 5.86
C PRO A 88 -6.08 3.88 7.34
N GLY A 89 -4.85 3.90 7.82
CA GLY A 89 -4.54 4.40 9.15
C GLY A 89 -4.61 5.92 9.18
N THR A 90 -5.40 6.49 10.09
CA THR A 90 -5.41 7.92 10.41
C THR A 90 -5.66 8.12 11.90
N ARG A 91 -5.13 9.22 12.46
CA ARG A 91 -5.39 9.67 13.83
C ARG A 91 -6.24 10.95 13.88
N ARG A 92 -6.69 11.46 12.71
CA ARG A 92 -7.40 12.74 12.57
C ARG A 92 -8.71 12.53 11.80
N CYS A 93 -9.82 13.06 12.32
CA CYS A 93 -11.15 12.96 11.69
C CYS A 93 -11.18 13.54 10.28
N ALA A 94 -10.56 14.70 10.04
CA ALA A 94 -10.51 15.30 8.70
C ALA A 94 -9.93 14.38 7.61
N TYR A 95 -8.98 13.50 7.97
CA TYR A 95 -8.46 12.50 7.04
C TYR A 95 -9.34 11.26 6.91
N LEU A 96 -10.14 10.95 7.92
CA LEU A 96 -11.17 9.94 7.78
C LEU A 96 -12.18 10.41 6.71
N ASP A 97 -12.63 11.65 6.80
CA ASP A 97 -13.57 12.23 5.84
C ASP A 97 -12.97 12.29 4.43
N ASP A 98 -11.71 12.72 4.30
CA ASP A 98 -11.00 12.69 3.01
C ASP A 98 -10.92 11.27 2.44
N ASN A 99 -10.55 10.27 3.26
CA ASN A 99 -10.48 8.88 2.83
C ASN A 99 -11.84 8.32 2.38
N LEU A 100 -12.93 8.70 3.06
CA LEU A 100 -14.29 8.29 2.68
C LEU A 100 -14.69 8.84 1.31
N GLY A 101 -14.17 10.02 0.93
CA GLY A 101 -14.36 10.58 -0.41
C GLY A 101 -13.89 9.68 -1.55
N ALA A 102 -13.00 8.70 -1.28
CA ALA A 102 -12.57 7.71 -2.26
C ALA A 102 -13.73 6.91 -2.88
N LEU A 103 -14.82 6.72 -2.12
CA LEU A 103 -16.02 6.02 -2.59
C LEU A 103 -16.74 6.76 -3.73
N ASN A 104 -16.54 8.07 -3.82
CA ASN A 104 -17.19 8.94 -4.81
C ASN A 104 -16.33 9.15 -6.07
N VAL A 105 -15.09 8.65 -6.09
CA VAL A 105 -14.18 8.82 -7.22
C VAL A 105 -14.63 7.94 -8.38
N LYS A 106 -15.18 8.59 -9.43
CA LYS A 106 -15.53 7.94 -10.70
C LYS A 106 -14.26 7.55 -11.44
N ARG A 107 -14.04 6.26 -11.63
CA ARG A 107 -12.89 5.69 -12.35
C ARG A 107 -13.34 5.11 -13.68
N THR A 108 -12.56 5.35 -14.72
CA THR A 108 -12.65 4.71 -16.02
C THR A 108 -11.61 3.60 -16.12
N ALA A 109 -11.75 2.71 -17.11
CA ALA A 109 -10.71 1.72 -17.41
C ALA A 109 -9.36 2.39 -17.74
N GLN A 110 -9.38 3.54 -18.40
CA GLN A 110 -8.18 4.32 -18.71
C GLN A 110 -7.50 4.84 -17.44
N ASP A 111 -8.25 5.37 -16.48
CA ASP A 111 -7.68 5.86 -15.22
C ASP A 111 -6.93 4.73 -14.48
N LEU A 112 -7.46 3.51 -14.51
CA LEU A 112 -6.82 2.35 -13.88
C LEU A 112 -5.55 1.94 -14.62
N ALA A 113 -5.58 1.95 -15.96
CA ALA A 113 -4.40 1.67 -16.78
C ALA A 113 -3.31 2.72 -16.56
N ASP A 114 -3.66 4.01 -16.46
CA ASP A 114 -2.73 5.10 -16.20
C ASP A 114 -2.06 4.93 -14.83
N ILE A 115 -2.84 4.61 -13.79
CA ILE A 115 -2.29 4.34 -12.45
C ILE A 115 -1.33 3.14 -12.47
N GLU A 116 -1.67 2.06 -13.17
CA GLU A 116 -0.81 0.87 -13.30
C GLU A 116 0.47 1.16 -14.09
N ALA A 117 0.41 2.02 -15.11
CA ALA A 117 1.57 2.46 -15.86
C ALA A 117 2.50 3.36 -15.03
N ILE A 118 1.94 4.24 -14.19
CA ILE A 118 2.70 5.12 -13.30
C ILE A 118 3.36 4.31 -12.17
N ALA A 119 2.63 3.37 -11.57
CA ALA A 119 3.05 2.67 -10.37
C ALA A 119 2.97 1.14 -10.49
N PRO A 120 3.72 0.51 -11.41
CA PRO A 120 3.70 -0.94 -11.57
C PRO A 120 4.28 -1.64 -10.33
N PRO A 121 3.90 -2.92 -10.06
CA PRO A 121 4.44 -3.67 -8.94
C PRO A 121 5.98 -3.68 -8.94
N GLY A 122 6.58 -3.29 -7.81
CA GLY A 122 8.04 -3.28 -7.63
C GLY A 122 8.76 -2.01 -8.10
N VAL A 123 8.06 -1.02 -8.66
CA VAL A 123 8.70 0.24 -9.13
C VAL A 123 9.31 1.09 -8.01
N ALA A 124 8.80 0.94 -6.77
CA ALA A 124 9.26 1.72 -5.65
C ALA A 124 10.73 1.37 -5.31
N SER A 125 11.59 2.38 -5.27
CA SER A 125 13.01 2.26 -4.92
C SER A 125 13.20 2.12 -3.42
N GLY A 126 14.06 1.18 -3.01
CA GLY A 126 14.35 0.88 -1.61
C GLY A 126 13.38 -0.11 -0.96
N ASP A 127 13.91 -0.88 -0.01
CA ASP A 127 13.14 -1.89 0.70
C ASP A 127 12.00 -1.31 1.53
N ARG A 128 10.93 -2.10 1.66
CA ARG A 128 9.74 -1.72 2.46
C ARG A 128 10.06 -1.53 3.94
N TYR A 129 11.09 -2.22 4.44
CA TYR A 129 11.54 -2.18 5.84
C TYR A 129 13.06 -2.08 5.89
N PRO A 130 13.64 -1.46 6.94
CA PRO A 130 15.07 -1.60 7.23
C PRO A 130 15.43 -3.08 7.44
N ALA A 131 16.66 -3.46 7.15
CA ALA A 131 17.14 -4.84 7.29
C ALA A 131 16.88 -5.44 8.68
N SER A 132 17.00 -4.63 9.74
CA SER A 132 16.71 -5.02 11.13
C SER A 132 15.25 -5.45 11.36
N MET A 133 14.28 -4.91 10.61
CA MET A 133 12.87 -5.31 10.68
C MET A 133 12.50 -6.39 9.66
N GLN A 134 13.24 -6.55 8.56
CA GLN A 134 12.99 -7.61 7.58
C GLN A 134 13.18 -9.01 8.17
N ALA A 135 14.15 -9.17 9.08
CA ALA A 135 14.42 -10.44 9.77
C ALA A 135 13.22 -10.94 10.62
N LEU A 136 12.41 -10.03 11.16
CA LEU A 136 11.24 -10.38 11.98
C LEU A 136 10.02 -10.82 11.14
N THR A 137 9.92 -10.35 9.89
CA THR A 137 8.86 -10.79 8.97
C THR A 137 9.10 -12.16 8.34
N GLN A 138 10.29 -12.75 8.52
CA GLN A 138 10.65 -14.08 8.01
C GLN A 138 10.52 -15.22 9.04
N SER A 139 10.12 -14.94 10.29
CA SER A 139 9.87 -16.00 11.27
C SER A 139 8.39 -16.36 11.36
N GLN A 140 8.10 -17.67 11.30
CA GLN A 140 6.83 -18.38 11.56
C GLN A 140 5.99 -18.75 10.33
N GLY A 141 6.47 -19.73 9.55
CA GLY A 141 5.61 -20.82 9.08
C GLY A 141 5.92 -22.06 9.94
N PRO A 142 4.93 -22.79 10.47
CA PRO A 142 5.23 -23.93 11.34
C PRO A 142 5.97 -24.99 10.52
N ALA A 143 7.13 -25.43 11.03
CA ALA A 143 7.80 -26.61 10.52
C ALA A 143 6.80 -27.78 10.59
N ARG A 144 6.39 -28.31 9.44
CA ARG A 144 5.63 -29.56 9.37
C ARG A 144 6.49 -30.64 10.01
N LYS A 145 6.18 -31.05 11.24
CA LYS A 145 6.59 -32.36 11.73
C LYS A 145 5.77 -33.37 10.93
N GLU A 146 6.45 -34.14 10.09
CA GLU A 146 5.88 -35.30 9.42
C GLU A 146 5.41 -36.29 10.50
N ALA A 147 4.09 -36.47 10.59
CA ALA A 147 3.50 -37.53 11.40
C ALA A 147 3.45 -38.80 10.55
N THR A 148 4.45 -39.65 10.71
CA THR A 148 4.44 -41.01 10.18
C THR A 148 3.57 -41.91 11.08
N GLY A 149 2.54 -42.50 10.46
CA GLY A 149 2.05 -43.85 10.77
C GLY A 149 1.05 -44.01 11.92
N ARG A 150 -0.23 -44.20 11.58
CA ARG A 150 -1.17 -44.99 12.39
C ARG A 150 -1.71 -46.13 11.51
N PRO A 151 -1.65 -47.41 11.93
CA PRO A 151 -2.12 -48.53 11.12
C PRO A 151 -3.66 -48.67 11.18
N PRO A 152 -4.28 -49.38 10.22
CA PRO A 152 -5.73 -49.46 10.10
C PRO A 152 -6.34 -50.37 11.18
N HIS A 153 -7.51 -49.97 11.68
CA HIS A 153 -8.32 -50.77 12.59
C HIS A 153 -9.04 -51.89 11.80
N GLY A 154 -8.90 -53.13 12.29
CA GLY A 154 -9.86 -54.21 12.05
C GLY A 154 -10.98 -54.20 13.07
#